data_AF-A0A0A9D847-F1
#
_entry.id   AF-A0A0A9D847-F1
#
_cell.length_a   1.000
_cell.length_b   1.000
_cell.length_c   1.000
_cell.angle_alpha   90.00
_cell.angle_beta   90.00
_cell.angle_gamma   90.00
#
_symmetry.space_group_name_H-M   'P 1'
#
loop_
_entity.id
_entity.type
_entity.pdbx_description
1 polymer ?
#
loop_
_entity_poly.entity_id
_entity_poly.type
_entity_poly.pdbx_seq_one_letter_code
_entity_poly.pdbx_strand_id
1 'polypeptide(L)'
;MNEEHKTYLVFTDRNQAIQPYKLRKYLVLVNLPEKEYSCICAMVQKDAIMCSHILKVMLDLKIGQIPEKYIIERWRKIKIKCKEKYLLLRQRIVAH
;
A
#
# COMPACT_ATOMS: atom_id res chain seq x y z
N MET A 1 -21.42 -24.07 -0.71
CA MET A 1 -21.79 -22.67 -0.93
C MET A 1 -21.85 -22.02 0.44
N ASN A 2 -20.95 -21.09 0.78
CA ASN A 2 -21.16 -20.09 1.83
C ASN A 2 -20.24 -18.90 1.52
N GLU A 3 -20.86 -17.74 1.39
CA GLU A 3 -20.29 -16.47 0.97
C GLU A 3 -19.44 -15.87 2.10
N GLU A 4 -18.16 -15.58 1.86
CA GLU A 4 -17.36 -14.79 2.82
C GLU A 4 -16.81 -13.49 2.20
N HIS A 5 -17.65 -12.82 1.41
CA HIS A 5 -17.42 -11.42 1.08
C HIS A 5 -17.89 -10.54 2.25
N LYS A 6 -16.94 -9.91 2.95
CA LYS A 6 -17.22 -8.96 4.03
C LYS A 6 -16.97 -7.54 3.53
N THR A 7 -17.87 -6.64 3.90
CA THR A 7 -17.76 -5.22 3.56
C THR A 7 -17.44 -4.41 4.81
N TYR A 8 -16.45 -3.53 4.71
CA TYR A 8 -16.01 -2.66 5.79
C TYR A 8 -16.18 -1.20 5.38
N LEU A 9 -16.79 -0.41 6.27
CA LEU A 9 -16.88 1.04 6.14
C LEU A 9 -15.68 1.69 6.83
N VAL A 10 -14.87 2.38 6.05
CA VAL A 10 -13.66 3.07 6.50
C VAL A 10 -13.88 4.58 6.39
N PHE A 11 -13.63 5.27 7.49
CA PHE A 11 -13.67 6.73 7.55
C PHE A 11 -12.25 7.29 7.38
N THR A 12 -12.15 8.46 6.73
CA THR A 12 -10.91 9.23 6.73
C THR A 12 -10.46 9.51 8.15
N ASP A 13 -9.16 9.46 8.39
CA ASP A 13 -8.61 9.78 9.71
C ASP A 13 -8.95 11.22 10.12
N ARG A 14 -9.24 11.44 11.40
CA ARG A 14 -9.53 12.77 11.93
C ARG A 14 -8.26 13.59 12.17
N ASN A 15 -7.09 12.95 12.21
CA ASN A 15 -5.78 13.59 12.40
C ASN A 15 -5.18 14.14 11.09
N GLN A 16 -5.99 14.38 10.05
CA GLN A 16 -5.51 15.09 8.88
C GLN A 16 -5.24 16.56 9.23
N ALA A 17 -4.04 17.05 8.91
CA ALA A 17 -3.66 18.45 9.12
C ALA A 17 -4.63 19.43 8.43
N ILE A 18 -5.30 18.97 7.37
CA ILE A 18 -6.36 19.69 6.66
C ILE A 18 -7.66 18.93 6.91
N GLN A 19 -8.59 19.55 7.61
CA GLN A 19 -9.91 18.98 7.78
C GLN A 19 -10.68 19.02 6.45
N PRO A 20 -11.20 17.89 5.96
CA PRO A 20 -11.95 17.89 4.73
C PRO A 20 -13.28 18.62 4.93
N TYR A 21 -13.68 19.44 3.95
CA TYR A 21 -14.98 20.12 3.93
C TYR A 21 -16.16 19.15 4.09
N LYS A 22 -15.99 17.90 3.64
CA LYS A 22 -16.99 16.83 3.80
C LYS A 22 -16.32 15.53 4.22
N LEU A 23 -16.87 14.90 5.25
CA LEU A 23 -16.44 13.57 5.66
C LEU A 23 -16.72 12.57 4.54
N ARG A 24 -15.66 11.93 4.03
CA ARG A 24 -15.78 10.87 3.03
C ARG A 24 -15.81 9.51 3.72
N LYS A 25 -16.72 8.66 3.24
CA LYS A 25 -16.81 7.25 3.62
C LYS A 25 -16.24 6.43 2.47
N TYR A 26 -15.42 5.46 2.81
CA TYR A 26 -14.85 4.49 1.87
C TYR A 26 -15.39 3.11 2.19
N LEU A 27 -15.72 2.37 1.15
CA LEU A 27 -16.21 1.00 1.25
C LEU A 27 -15.10 0.08 0.76
N VAL A 28 -14.72 -0.88 1.61
CA VAL A 28 -13.71 -1.89 1.35
C VAL A 28 -14.39 -3.25 1.34
N LEU A 29 -14.34 -3.96 0.21
CA LEU A 29 -14.77 -5.35 0.13
C LEU A 29 -13.57 -6.26 0.34
N VAL A 30 -13.76 -7.29 1.16
CA VAL A 30 -12.74 -8.26 1.52
C VAL A 30 -13.28 -9.66 1.29
N ASN A 31 -12.53 -10.44 0.53
CA ASN A 31 -12.69 -11.89 0.43
C ASN A 31 -11.45 -12.52 1.06
N LEU A 32 -11.61 -13.00 2.28
CA LEU A 32 -10.50 -13.56 3.07
C LEU A 32 -9.97 -14.88 2.48
N PRO A 33 -10.82 -15.84 2.03
CA PRO A 33 -10.35 -17.05 1.38
C PRO A 33 -9.42 -16.79 0.19
N GLU A 34 -9.78 -15.86 -0.69
CA GLU A 34 -9.00 -15.51 -1.89
C GLU A 34 -7.94 -14.42 -1.63
N LYS A 35 -7.90 -13.90 -0.40
CA LYS A 35 -7.07 -12.76 0.03
C LYS A 35 -7.22 -11.58 -0.94
N GLU A 36 -8.46 -11.28 -1.30
CA GLU A 36 -8.82 -10.20 -2.21
C GLU A 36 -9.40 -9.02 -1.47
N TYR A 37 -8.94 -7.84 -1.89
CA TYR A 37 -9.33 -6.57 -1.30
C TYR A 37 -9.65 -5.59 -2.43
N SER A 38 -10.81 -4.95 -2.35
CA SER A 38 -11.18 -3.87 -3.25
C SER A 38 -11.71 -2.69 -2.45
N CYS A 39 -11.46 -1.47 -2.94
CA CYS A 39 -11.88 -0.24 -2.29
C CYS A 39 -12.43 0.73 -3.33
N ILE A 40 -13.52 1.43 -3.01
CA ILE A 40 -14.16 2.40 -3.91
C ILE A 40 -13.25 3.57 -4.30
N CYS A 41 -12.11 3.77 -3.63
CA CYS A 41 -11.14 4.78 -4.04
C CYS A 41 -10.39 4.39 -5.34
N ALA A 42 -10.54 3.14 -5.82
CA ALA A 42 -9.96 2.61 -7.06
C ALA A 42 -8.42 2.72 -7.17
N MET A 43 -7.72 3.01 -6.08
CA MET A 43 -6.26 3.22 -6.08
C MET A 43 -5.49 1.95 -6.47
N VAL A 44 -5.98 0.77 -6.09
CA VAL A 44 -5.39 -0.51 -6.51
C VAL A 44 -5.47 -0.68 -8.03
N GLN A 45 -6.60 -0.30 -8.64
CA GLN A 45 -6.83 -0.44 -10.08
C GLN A 45 -6.01 0.57 -10.88
N LYS A 46 -5.72 1.75 -10.30
CA LYS A 46 -4.99 2.84 -10.96
C LYS A 46 -3.48 2.73 -10.80
N ASP A 47 -3.01 2.49 -9.59
CA ASP A 47 -1.60 2.60 -9.22
C ASP A 47 -0.95 1.24 -8.92
N ALA A 48 -1.71 0.14 -9.00
CA ALA A 48 -1.30 -1.20 -8.57
C ALA A 48 -0.83 -1.25 -7.10
N ILE A 49 -1.28 -0.30 -6.27
CA ILE A 49 -0.89 -0.14 -4.86
C ILE A 49 -2.12 -0.23 -3.97
N MET A 50 -1.99 -0.93 -2.83
CA MET A 50 -3.04 -0.93 -1.81
C MET A 50 -3.19 0.45 -1.16
N CYS A 51 -4.42 0.97 -1.17
CA CYS A 51 -4.73 2.21 -0.47
C CYS A 51 -4.66 2.06 1.05
N SER A 52 -4.47 3.18 1.74
CA SER A 52 -4.52 3.26 3.20
C SER A 52 -5.82 2.71 3.80
N HIS A 53 -6.95 2.77 3.08
CA HIS A 53 -8.22 2.19 3.55
C HIS A 53 -8.18 0.67 3.65
N ILE A 54 -7.58 -0.01 2.66
CA ILE A 54 -7.41 -1.47 2.69
C ILE A 54 -6.42 -1.84 3.80
N LEU A 55 -5.30 -1.11 3.89
CA LEU A 55 -4.30 -1.33 4.94
C LEU A 55 -4.89 -1.19 6.34
N LYS A 56 -5.78 -0.21 6.56
CA LYS A 56 -6.50 -0.04 7.82
C LYS A 56 -7.37 -1.26 8.16
N VAL A 57 -8.14 -1.75 7.19
CA VAL A 57 -8.96 -2.97 7.39
C VAL A 57 -8.08 -4.18 7.68
N MET A 58 -6.93 -4.33 7.01
CA MET A 58 -5.99 -5.41 7.30
C MET A 58 -5.44 -5.33 8.73
N LEU A 59 -5.11 -4.14 9.22
CA LEU A 59 -4.66 -3.93 10.60
C LEU A 59 -5.76 -4.30 11.60
N ASP A 60 -7.00 -3.86 11.36
CA ASP A 60 -8.15 -4.17 12.22
C ASP A 60 -8.45 -5.69 12.24
N LEU A 61 -8.23 -6.37 11.12
CA LEU A 61 -8.34 -7.82 10.98
C LEU A 61 -7.09 -8.59 11.43
N LYS A 62 -6.06 -7.89 11.94
CA LYS A 62 -4.77 -8.46 12.40
C LYS A 62 -4.07 -9.30 11.33
N ILE A 63 -4.22 -8.92 10.06
CA ILE A 63 -3.58 -9.58 8.93
C ILE A 63 -2.15 -9.06 8.81
N GLY A 64 -1.19 -9.87 9.26
CA GLY A 64 0.23 -9.48 9.32
C GLY A 64 1.00 -9.58 7.99
N GLN A 65 0.38 -10.12 6.94
CA GLN A 65 1.05 -10.31 5.64
C GLN A 65 0.20 -9.79 4.49
N ILE A 66 0.83 -8.92 3.68
CA ILE A 66 0.28 -8.44 2.41
C ILE A 66 0.39 -9.55 1.36
N PRO A 67 -0.69 -9.91 0.64
CA PRO A 67 -0.62 -10.87 -0.46
C PRO A 67 0.34 -10.40 -1.54
N GLU A 68 1.17 -11.31 -2.07
CA GLU A 68 2.25 -10.99 -3.00
C GLU A 68 1.75 -10.33 -4.30
N LYS A 69 0.52 -10.63 -4.73
CA LYS A 69 -0.15 -9.99 -5.88
C LYS A 69 -0.27 -8.47 -5.78
N TYR A 70 -0.20 -7.91 -4.56
CA TYR A 70 -0.23 -6.47 -4.30
C TYR A 70 1.16 -5.86 -4.07
N ILE A 71 2.22 -6.67 -4.06
CA ILE A 71 3.61 -6.21 -3.86
C ILE A 71 4.26 -6.06 -5.24
N ILE A 72 4.10 -4.91 -5.87
CA ILE A 72 4.75 -4.61 -7.15
C ILE A 72 6.27 -4.48 -7.00
N GLU A 73 7.03 -4.88 -8.03
CA GLU A 73 8.50 -4.95 -7.99
C GLU A 73 9.17 -3.62 -7.61
N ARG A 74 8.54 -2.49 -7.95
CA ARG A 74 9.03 -1.14 -7.59
C ARG A 74 9.25 -0.96 -6.08
N TRP A 75 8.48 -1.65 -5.23
CA TRP A 75 8.62 -1.58 -3.76
C TRP A 75 9.53 -2.65 -3.18
N ARG A 76 9.90 -3.67 -3.95
CA ARG A 76 10.91 -4.63 -3.49
C ARG A 76 12.22 -3.87 -3.36
N LYS A 77 12.97 -4.12 -2.28
CA LYS A 77 14.36 -3.63 -2.19
C LYS A 77 15.06 -4.07 -3.47
N ILE A 78 15.35 -3.13 -4.35
CA ILE A 78 16.16 -3.40 -5.52
C ILE A 78 17.48 -3.89 -4.94
N LYS A 79 17.82 -5.16 -5.18
CA LYS A 79 19.18 -5.67 -4.98
C LYS A 79 20.03 -5.00 -6.04
N ILE A 80 20.22 -3.69 -5.95
CA ILE A 80 21.23 -3.01 -6.74
C ILE A 80 22.51 -3.69 -6.29
N LYS A 81 23.18 -4.40 -7.20
CA LYS A 81 24.58 -4.79 -7.02
C LYS A 81 25.41 -3.51 -6.99
N CYS A 82 25.26 -2.72 -5.93
CA CYS A 82 26.11 -1.58 -5.62
C CYS A 82 27.41 -2.15 -5.07
N LYS A 83 28.29 -2.62 -5.96
CA LYS A 83 29.71 -2.67 -5.66
C LYS A 83 30.57 -1.88 -6.63
N GLU A 84 30.15 -1.64 -7.87
CA GLU A 84 31.06 -1.03 -8.85
C GLU A 84 30.74 0.43 -9.24
N LYS A 85 29.48 0.88 -9.18
CA LYS A 85 29.14 2.24 -9.64
C LYS A 85 29.31 3.35 -8.58
N TYR A 86 29.09 3.06 -7.29
CA TYR A 86 29.21 4.08 -6.23
C TYR A 86 30.66 4.38 -5.82
N LEU A 87 31.60 3.45 -6.01
CA LEU A 87 33.03 3.67 -5.72
C LEU A 87 33.68 4.61 -6.74
N LEU A 88 33.26 4.57 -8.01
CA LEU A 88 33.75 5.46 -9.06
C LEU A 88 33.28 6.91 -8.91
N LEU A 89 32.18 7.15 -8.19
CA LEU A 89 31.67 8.49 -7.88
C LEU A 89 32.42 9.18 -6.74
N ARG A 90 33.22 8.46 -5.93
CA ARG A 90 34.05 9.05 -4.86
C ARG A 90 35.42 9.56 -5.33
N GLN A 91 35.87 9.24 -6.54
CA GLN A 91 37.19 9.67 -7.05
C GLN A 91 37.22 11.08 -7.66
N ARG A 92 36.14 11.87 -7.55
CA ARG A 92 36.04 13.20 -8.19
C ARG A 92 35.88 14.39 -7.24
N ILE A 93 36.07 14.21 -5.92
CA ILE A 93 36.12 15.32 -4.96
C ILE A 93 37.43 15.26 -4.16
N VAL A 94 38.55 15.39 -4.85
CA VAL A 94 39.76 16.01 -4.28
C VAL A 94 40.42 16.75 -5.45
N ALA A 95 40.02 18.00 -5.65
CA ALA A 95 40.78 18.96 -6.46
C ALA A 95 41.57 19.82 -5.46
N HIS A 96 42.89 19.82 -5.63
CA HIS A 96 43.85 20.53 -4.81
C HIS A 96 43.97 22.00 -5.26
#